data_AF-A0A7S3FEQ2-F1
#
_entry.id   AF-A0A7S3FEQ2-F1
#
_cell.length_a   1.000
_cell.length_b   1.000
_cell.length_c   1.000
_cell.angle_alpha   90.00
_cell.angle_beta   90.00
_cell.angle_gamma   90.00
#
_symmetry.space_group_name_H-M   'P 1'
#
loop_
_entity.id
_entity.type
_entity.pdbx_description
1 polymer ?
#
loop_
_entity_poly.entity_id
_entity_poly.type
_entity_poly.pdbx_seq_one_letter_code
_entity_poly.pdbx_strand_id
1 'polypeptide(L)'
;MVEIEGVNPDMVDIYFFAVQTNPVDNNSVLAIFPLTAPPSACIMLAFSADGISFSRPVSLLAAPLGVRTEGRGGSGRLEFRSEDHPAAGMVLVPNDPSTLLVFIHHAVRGTTMRPGAKPHVRSYRLPVNKLRYMTRQALHSHR
;
A
#
# COMPACT_ATOMS: atom_id res chain seq x y z
N MET A 1 -10.65 -16.10 -3.48
CA MET A 1 -9.44 -15.91 -2.64
C MET A 1 -8.50 -15.02 -3.42
N VAL A 2 -7.89 -14.01 -2.80
CA VAL A 2 -6.90 -13.13 -3.46
C VAL A 2 -5.52 -13.64 -3.09
N GLU A 3 -4.67 -13.86 -4.08
CA GLU A 3 -3.29 -14.34 -3.89
C GLU A 3 -2.31 -13.23 -4.29
N ILE A 4 -1.34 -12.93 -3.43
CA ILE A 4 -0.28 -11.95 -3.69
C ILE A 4 1.05 -12.67 -3.65
N GLU A 5 1.77 -12.67 -4.78
CA GLU A 5 3.00 -13.43 -4.91
C GLU A 5 4.10 -12.93 -3.96
N GLY A 6 4.82 -13.87 -3.35
CA GLY A 6 5.97 -13.58 -2.49
C GLY A 6 5.59 -13.00 -1.12
N VAL A 7 4.30 -12.97 -0.78
CA VAL A 7 3.78 -12.55 0.51
C VAL A 7 3.32 -13.79 1.28
N ASN A 8 4.03 -14.17 2.35
CA ASN A 8 3.57 -15.20 3.26
C ASN A 8 2.58 -14.57 4.27
N PRO A 9 1.28 -14.94 4.27
CA PRO A 9 0.27 -14.34 5.12
C PRO A 9 0.52 -14.56 6.62
N ASP A 10 1.31 -15.57 7.01
CA ASP A 10 1.65 -15.82 8.41
C ASP A 10 2.76 -14.87 8.94
N MET A 11 3.44 -14.16 8.04
CA MET A 11 4.59 -13.32 8.37
C MET A 11 4.34 -11.82 8.19
N VAL A 12 3.17 -11.43 7.66
CA VAL A 12 2.87 -10.03 7.30
C VAL A 12 1.42 -9.66 7.61
N ASP A 13 1.21 -8.40 7.98
CA ASP A 13 -0.14 -7.85 8.23
C ASP A 13 -0.61 -6.97 7.07
N ILE A 14 -1.73 -7.36 6.43
CA ILE A 14 -2.46 -6.57 5.42
C ILE A 14 -3.90 -6.38 5.92
N TYR A 15 -4.26 -5.15 6.31
CA TYR A 15 -5.56 -4.84 6.93
C TYR A 15 -6.27 -3.64 6.30
N PHE A 16 -5.61 -2.92 5.39
CA PHE A 16 -6.23 -1.89 4.55
C PHE A 16 -5.84 -2.13 3.09
N PHE A 17 -6.78 -2.63 2.31
CA PHE A 17 -6.51 -3.06 0.94
C PHE A 17 -7.52 -2.41 0.01
N ALA A 18 -7.04 -1.64 -0.96
CA ALA A 18 -7.87 -1.05 -2.00
C ALA A 18 -7.44 -1.59 -3.36
N VAL A 19 -8.41 -2.12 -4.12
CA VAL A 19 -8.21 -2.55 -5.51
C VAL A 19 -9.00 -1.62 -6.42
N GLN A 20 -8.39 -1.23 -7.53
CA GLN A 20 -9.05 -0.46 -8.58
C GLN A 20 -8.55 -0.88 -9.96
N THR A 21 -9.30 -0.54 -11.00
CA THR A 21 -8.78 -0.55 -12.37
C THR A 21 -7.52 0.30 -12.43
N ASN A 22 -6.49 -0.19 -13.11
CA ASN A 22 -5.24 0.53 -13.24
C ASN A 22 -5.45 1.77 -14.13
N PRO A 23 -5.26 3.00 -13.60
CA PRO A 23 -5.61 4.22 -14.32
C PRO A 23 -4.70 4.51 -15.52
N VAL A 24 -3.65 3.71 -15.73
CA VAL A 24 -2.71 3.87 -16.85
C VAL A 24 -2.62 2.64 -17.76
N ASP A 25 -3.38 1.58 -17.47
CA ASP A 25 -3.47 0.34 -18.25
C ASP A 25 -4.85 -0.33 -18.06
N ASN A 26 -5.71 -0.21 -19.08
CA ASN A 26 -7.10 -0.64 -19.01
C ASN A 26 -7.28 -2.17 -18.89
N ASN A 27 -6.22 -2.96 -19.10
CA ASN A 27 -6.27 -4.43 -19.05
C ASN A 27 -5.73 -5.00 -17.74
N SER A 28 -5.56 -4.15 -16.71
CA SER A 28 -5.09 -4.59 -15.40
C SER A 28 -5.84 -3.89 -14.27
N VAL A 29 -5.82 -4.52 -13.11
CA VAL A 29 -6.16 -3.91 -11.83
C VAL A 29 -4.89 -3.72 -11.02
N LEU A 30 -4.91 -2.73 -10.13
CA LEU A 30 -3.86 -2.52 -9.14
C LEU A 30 -4.46 -2.55 -7.74
N ALA A 31 -3.74 -3.19 -6.83
CA ALA A 31 -3.95 -3.11 -5.40
C ALA A 31 -2.96 -2.12 -4.79
N ILE A 32 -3.41 -1.33 -3.82
CA ILE A 32 -2.58 -0.50 -2.96
C ILE A 32 -2.88 -0.84 -1.49
N PHE A 33 -1.84 -1.09 -0.70
CA PHE A 33 -1.98 -1.57 0.68
C PHE A 33 -0.74 -1.24 1.51
N PRO A 34 -0.84 -1.10 2.84
CA PRO A 34 0.32 -1.12 3.70
C PRO A 34 0.88 -2.55 3.75
N LEU A 35 2.19 -2.69 3.83
CA LEU A 35 2.85 -3.93 4.17
C LEU A 35 3.79 -3.67 5.34
N THR A 36 3.71 -4.52 6.36
CA THR A 36 4.60 -4.48 7.51
C THR A 36 5.46 -5.73 7.54
N ALA A 37 6.78 -5.55 7.51
CA ALA A 37 7.77 -6.60 7.63
C ALA A 37 8.95 -6.04 8.42
N PRO A 38 8.97 -6.22 9.76
CA PRO A 38 9.99 -5.63 10.63
C PRO A 38 11.41 -5.91 10.11
N PRO A 39 12.30 -4.90 10.10
CA PRO A 39 12.19 -3.60 10.78
C PRO A 39 11.55 -2.48 9.91
N SER A 40 10.81 -2.81 8.85
CA SER A 40 10.27 -1.82 7.91
C SER A 40 8.75 -1.91 7.70
N ALA A 41 8.16 -0.78 7.31
CA ALA A 41 6.80 -0.70 6.78
C ALA A 41 6.80 0.14 5.50
N CYS A 42 5.94 -0.21 4.55
CA CYS A 42 5.79 0.51 3.29
C CYS A 42 4.34 0.54 2.83
N ILE A 43 4.01 1.51 2.01
CA ILE A 43 2.86 1.44 1.10
C ILE A 43 3.33 0.73 -0.17
N MET A 44 2.67 -0.37 -0.50
CA MET A 44 2.99 -1.25 -1.61
C MET A 44 1.93 -1.18 -2.71
N LEU A 45 2.33 -1.59 -3.91
CA LEU A 45 1.46 -1.85 -5.05
C LEU A 45 1.60 -3.29 -5.49
N ALA A 46 0.51 -3.93 -5.89
CA ALA A 46 0.54 -5.18 -6.62
C ALA A 46 -0.40 -5.08 -7.82
N PHE A 47 -0.07 -5.76 -8.91
CA PHE A 47 -0.79 -5.64 -10.18
C PHE A 47 -1.35 -7.00 -10.59
N SER A 48 -2.49 -7.01 -11.26
CA SER A 48 -3.11 -8.24 -11.75
C SER A 48 -3.76 -8.01 -13.11
N ALA A 49 -3.60 -8.99 -14.01
CA ALA A 49 -4.25 -8.99 -15.32
C ALA A 49 -5.61 -9.72 -15.31
N ASP A 50 -5.81 -10.63 -14.35
CA ASP A 50 -7.03 -11.46 -14.22
C ASP A 50 -7.93 -11.02 -13.05
N GLY A 51 -7.45 -10.14 -12.18
CA GLY A 51 -8.13 -9.68 -10.97
C GLY A 51 -8.11 -10.69 -9.81
N ILE A 52 -7.41 -11.82 -9.97
CA ILE A 52 -7.35 -12.92 -8.99
C ILE A 52 -5.93 -13.06 -8.45
N SER A 53 -4.96 -13.16 -9.37
CA SER A 53 -3.55 -13.40 -9.08
C SER A 53 -2.80 -12.09 -9.17
N PHE A 54 -2.24 -11.62 -8.04
CA PHE A 54 -1.48 -10.38 -7.97
C PHE A 54 0.02 -10.65 -7.99
N SER A 55 0.73 -9.81 -8.74
CA SER A 55 2.18 -9.80 -8.85
C SER A 55 2.86 -9.63 -7.48
N ARG A 56 4.18 -9.87 -7.45
CA ARG A 56 5.00 -9.46 -6.31
C ARG A 56 4.81 -7.97 -6.00
N PRO A 57 4.75 -7.58 -4.71
CA PRO A 57 4.57 -6.18 -4.34
C PRO A 57 5.76 -5.31 -4.77
N VAL A 58 5.44 -4.11 -5.26
CA VAL A 58 6.38 -3.04 -5.58
C VAL A 58 6.23 -1.92 -4.55
N SER A 59 7.33 -1.50 -3.94
CA SER A 59 7.31 -0.41 -2.96
C SER A 59 7.00 0.93 -3.62
N LEU A 60 5.96 1.59 -3.14
CA LEU A 60 5.58 2.94 -3.56
C LEU A 60 6.20 4.00 -2.65
N LEU A 61 6.05 3.82 -1.33
CA LEU A 61 6.45 4.79 -0.32
C LEU A 61 6.87 4.07 0.97
N ALA A 62 7.99 4.47 1.56
CA ALA A 62 8.36 4.01 2.90
C ALA A 62 7.41 4.62 3.94
N ALA A 63 6.98 3.82 4.91
CA ALA A 63 6.08 4.21 5.98
C ALA A 63 6.73 4.01 7.36
N PRO A 64 6.37 4.81 8.37
CA PRO A 64 6.80 4.55 9.74
C PRO A 64 6.27 3.20 10.24
N LEU A 65 7.14 2.45 10.91
CA LEU A 65 6.79 1.23 11.63
C LEU A 65 6.28 1.59 13.03
N GLY A 66 5.00 1.34 13.28
CA GLY A 66 4.39 1.40 14.60
C GLY A 66 4.53 0.06 15.33
N VAL A 67 4.63 0.12 16.66
CA VAL A 67 4.74 -1.07 17.52
C VAL A 67 3.78 -0.93 18.70
N ARG A 68 2.86 -1.87 18.84
CA ARG A 68 1.97 -1.94 20.01
C ARG A 68 2.05 -3.32 20.66
N THR A 69 1.46 -3.48 21.82
CA THR A 69 1.14 -4.80 22.36
C THR A 69 -0.31 -5.17 22.00
N GLU A 70 -0.57 -6.48 21.89
CA GLU A 70 -1.90 -7.02 21.64
C GLU A 70 -2.94 -6.48 22.65
N GLY A 71 -2.58 -6.47 23.94
CA GLY A 71 -3.40 -5.97 25.03
C GLY A 71 -3.40 -4.45 25.18
N ARG A 72 -4.58 -3.89 25.50
CA ARG A 72 -4.80 -2.44 25.71
C ARG A 72 -3.94 -1.80 26.81
N GLY A 73 -3.33 -2.59 27.69
CA GLY A 73 -2.52 -2.12 28.82
C GLY A 73 -1.01 -2.20 28.63
N GLY A 74 -0.50 -2.40 27.41
CA GLY A 74 0.93 -2.64 27.21
C GLY A 74 1.35 -4.09 27.48
N SER A 75 0.39 -5.03 27.54
CA SER A 75 0.62 -6.45 27.81
C SER A 75 0.39 -7.33 26.58
N GLY A 76 1.05 -8.48 26.52
CA GLY A 76 0.93 -9.44 25.43
C GLY A 76 2.00 -9.28 24.35
N ARG A 77 1.81 -9.97 23.23
CA ARG A 77 2.78 -10.01 22.12
C ARG A 77 2.93 -8.63 21.48
N LEU A 78 4.14 -8.30 21.03
CA LEU A 78 4.37 -7.14 20.18
C LEU A 78 3.73 -7.36 18.81
N GLU A 79 2.99 -6.36 18.36
CA GLU A 79 2.43 -6.27 17.03
C GLU A 79 3.06 -5.09 16.29
N PHE A 80 3.52 -5.36 15.08
CA PHE A 80 4.12 -4.39 14.20
C PHE A 80 3.11 -3.98 13.14
N ARG A 81 2.94 -2.67 12.93
CA ARG A 81 1.96 -2.14 11.99
C ARG A 81 2.52 -0.95 11.23
N SER A 82 2.12 -0.76 9.98
CA SER A 82 2.31 0.51 9.30
C SER A 82 1.48 1.57 10.02
N GLU A 83 2.09 2.71 10.36
CA GLU A 83 1.34 3.84 10.92
C GLU A 83 0.54 4.59 9.84
N ASP A 84 0.89 4.39 8.57
CA ASP A 84 0.34 5.08 7.42
C ASP A 84 -0.42 4.09 6.50
N HIS A 85 -1.50 4.57 5.89
CA HIS A 85 -2.43 3.76 5.08
C HIS A 85 -2.83 4.46 3.79
N PRO A 86 -3.10 3.72 2.70
CA PRO A 86 -3.81 4.29 1.56
C PRO A 86 -5.19 4.78 2.01
N ALA A 87 -5.53 6.04 1.73
CA ALA A 87 -6.83 6.61 2.06
C ALA A 87 -7.86 6.38 0.94
N ALA A 88 -7.38 6.23 -0.30
CA ALA A 88 -8.19 6.01 -1.49
C ALA A 88 -7.35 5.29 -2.56
N GLY A 89 -7.99 4.94 -3.67
CA GLY A 89 -7.31 4.57 -4.91
C GLY A 89 -6.52 5.75 -5.52
N MET A 90 -5.82 5.48 -6.61
CA MET A 90 -5.07 6.50 -7.36
C MET A 90 -5.96 7.21 -8.37
N VAL A 91 -5.88 8.53 -8.43
CA VAL A 91 -6.75 9.37 -9.28
C VAL A 91 -5.90 10.17 -10.25
N LEU A 92 -6.29 10.23 -11.53
CA LEU A 92 -5.66 11.11 -12.52
C LEU A 92 -5.99 12.57 -12.22
N VAL A 93 -5.03 13.47 -12.42
CA VAL A 93 -5.28 14.91 -12.29
C VAL A 93 -6.01 15.39 -13.57
N PRO A 94 -7.22 15.97 -13.47
CA PRO A 94 -8.04 16.31 -14.66
C PRO A 94 -7.33 17.21 -15.69
N ASN A 95 -6.50 18.14 -15.22
CA ASN A 95 -5.78 19.11 -16.07
C ASN A 95 -4.28 18.80 -16.19
N ASP A 96 -3.85 17.62 -15.75
CA ASP A 96 -2.47 17.14 -15.84
C ASP A 96 -2.46 15.61 -16.03
N PRO A 97 -2.67 15.13 -17.27
CA PRO A 97 -2.77 13.69 -17.55
C PRO A 97 -1.43 12.96 -17.38
N SER A 98 -0.35 13.67 -17.05
CA SER A 98 0.96 13.09 -16.75
C SER A 98 1.12 12.73 -15.27
N THR A 99 0.16 13.12 -14.42
CA THR A 99 0.23 12.97 -12.96
C THR A 99 -0.97 12.20 -12.42
N LEU A 100 -0.68 11.30 -11.48
CA LEU A 100 -1.64 10.69 -10.58
C LEU A 100 -1.48 11.26 -9.17
N LEU A 101 -2.59 11.32 -8.44
CA LEU A 101 -2.61 11.56 -7.00
C LEU A 101 -2.77 10.25 -6.26
N VAL A 102 -1.92 10.05 -5.25
CA VAL A 102 -2.04 8.98 -4.27
C VAL A 102 -2.33 9.63 -2.92
N PHE A 103 -3.37 9.18 -2.24
CA PHE A 103 -3.78 9.73 -0.95
C PHE A 103 -3.36 8.79 0.17
N ILE A 104 -2.54 9.28 1.09
CA ILE A 104 -2.08 8.53 2.26
C ILE A 104 -2.68 9.18 3.51
N HIS A 105 -3.33 8.36 4.33
CA HIS A 105 -3.71 8.71 5.68
C HIS A 105 -2.53 8.41 6.60
N HIS A 106 -1.91 9.47 7.11
CA HIS A 106 -0.77 9.38 8.02
C HIS A 106 -1.22 9.27 9.47
N ALA A 107 -0.42 8.56 10.26
CA ALA A 107 -0.60 8.42 11.70
C ALA A 107 -2.02 7.98 12.08
N VAL A 108 -2.50 6.90 11.45
CA VAL A 108 -3.86 6.40 11.66
C VAL A 108 -4.06 6.00 13.13
N ARG A 109 -5.17 6.46 13.73
CA ARG A 109 -5.48 6.17 15.14
C ARG A 109 -5.49 4.67 15.40
N GLY A 110 -4.85 4.24 16.48
CA GLY A 110 -4.71 2.83 16.83
C GLY A 110 -3.60 2.09 16.08
N THR A 111 -2.87 2.78 15.18
CA THR A 111 -1.63 2.27 14.56
C THR A 111 -0.43 3.15 14.88
N THR A 112 -0.63 4.48 14.93
CA THR A 112 0.41 5.42 15.36
C THR A 112 0.68 5.31 16.86
N MET A 113 1.95 5.18 17.21
CA MET A 113 2.40 5.06 18.60
C MET A 113 3.25 6.26 19.02
N ARG A 114 3.40 7.25 18.13
CA ARG A 114 4.08 8.51 18.39
C ARG A 114 3.20 9.44 19.23
N PRO A 115 3.63 9.83 20.44
CA PRO A 115 2.86 10.75 21.28
C PRO A 115 2.59 12.07 20.55
N GLY A 116 1.33 12.52 20.59
CA GLY A 116 0.93 13.79 19.97
C GLY A 116 0.78 13.77 18.45
N ALA A 117 1.01 12.62 17.78
CA ALA A 117 0.77 12.51 16.35
C ALA A 117 -0.71 12.76 16.01
N LYS A 118 -0.96 13.65 15.04
CA LYS A 118 -2.31 13.98 14.57
C LYS A 118 -2.57 13.27 13.24
N PRO A 119 -3.62 12.42 13.16
CA PRO A 119 -4.02 11.81 11.91
C PRO A 119 -4.35 12.87 10.87
N HIS A 120 -3.86 12.69 9.65
CA HIS A 120 -4.14 13.61 8.55
C HIS A 120 -4.00 12.89 7.21
N VAL A 121 -4.69 13.36 6.18
CA VAL A 121 -4.55 12.84 4.82
C VAL A 121 -3.68 13.79 4.01
N ARG A 122 -2.74 13.23 3.25
CA ARG A 122 -1.91 13.97 2.31
C ARG A 122 -1.95 13.32 0.94
N SER A 123 -1.97 14.13 -0.11
CA SER A 123 -1.79 13.68 -1.48
C SER A 123 -0.32 13.74 -1.90
N TYR A 124 0.08 12.74 -2.68
CA TYR A 124 1.40 12.62 -3.30
C TYR A 124 1.22 12.54 -4.81
N ARG A 125 2.12 13.21 -5.55
CA ARG A 125 2.14 13.17 -7.01
C ARG A 125 2.97 11.97 -7.47
N LEU A 126 2.37 11.10 -8.27
CA LEU A 126 3.03 9.97 -8.92
C LEU A 126 3.01 10.20 -10.45
N PRO A 127 4.17 10.30 -11.11
CA PRO A 127 4.18 10.40 -12.57
C PRO A 127 3.53 9.16 -13.21
N VAL A 128 2.65 9.38 -14.18
CA VAL A 128 1.96 8.32 -14.93
C VAL A 128 2.97 7.35 -15.57
N ASN A 129 4.07 7.86 -16.11
CA ASN A 129 5.12 7.02 -16.69
C ASN A 129 5.80 6.12 -15.64
N LYS A 130 5.90 6.55 -14.39
CA LYS A 130 6.42 5.71 -13.30
C LYS A 130 5.47 4.56 -12.98
N LEU A 131 4.16 4.84 -12.92
CA LEU A 131 3.17 3.77 -12.72
C LEU A 131 3.15 2.81 -13.91
N ARG A 132 3.18 3.30 -15.15
CA ARG A 132 3.26 2.44 -16.36
C ARG A 132 4.49 1.53 -16.34
N TYR A 133 5.64 2.08 -15.94
CA TYR A 133 6.86 1.29 -15.79
C TYR A 133 6.68 0.18 -14.75
N MET A 134 6.15 0.51 -13.57
CA MET A 134 5.87 -0.48 -12.50
C MET A 134 4.90 -1.56 -12.98
N THR A 135 3.78 -1.20 -13.62
CA THR A 135 2.82 -2.14 -14.19
C THR A 135 3.48 -3.10 -15.16
N ARG A 136 4.28 -2.58 -16.11
CA ARG A 136 4.95 -3.43 -17.11
C ARG A 136 5.94 -4.39 -16.47
N GLN A 137 6.80 -3.88 -15.59
CA GLN A 137 7.78 -4.70 -14.88
C GLN A 137 7.09 -5.83 -14.11
N ALA A 138 6.04 -5.50 -13.35
CA ALA A 138 5.34 -6.44 -12.49
C ALA A 138 4.50 -7.47 -13.25
N LEU A 139 3.98 -7.17 -14.45
CA LEU A 139 3.17 -8.11 -15.23
C LEU A 139 3.98 -8.89 -16.28
N HIS A 140 5.15 -8.41 -16.72
CA HIS A 140 5.99 -9.11 -17.69
C HIS A 140 6.98 -10.10 -17.05
N SER A 141 7.24 -9.98 -15.74
CA SER A 141 8.05 -10.96 -14.99
C SER A 141 7.39 -12.33 -14.82
N HIS A 142 6.18 -12.53 -15.36
CA HIS A 142 5.37 -13.75 -15.20
C HIS A 142 4.92 -14.37 -16.55
N ARG A 143 5.61 -14.05 -17.65
CA ARG A 143 5.48 -14.77 -18.91
C ARG A 143 6.72 -15.61 -19.20
#